data_AF-A0A1V5P5G4-F1
#
_entry.id   AF-A0A1V5P5G4-F1
#
_cell.length_a   1.000
_cell.length_b   1.000
_cell.length_c   1.000
_cell.angle_alpha   90.00
_cell.angle_beta   90.00
_cell.angle_gamma   90.00
#
_symmetry.space_group_name_H-M   'P 1'
#
loop_
_entity.id
_entity.type
_entity.pdbx_description
1 polymer ?
#
loop_
_entity_poly.entity_id
_entity_poly.type
_entity_poly.pdbx_seq_one_letter_code
_entity_poly.pdbx_strand_id
1 'polypeptide(L)'
;MKANIGNDLPGAIADYQHVLELKPQQCTVRRVLANLQLQEELWVDAAALLEETTEVCPAMAELWDIYRMWAIATYYQADTARALTLAQQALALTPESQRETVEQLVNFLSQPQNP
;
A
#
# COMPACT_ATOMS: atom_id res chain seq x y z
N MET A 1 1.66 13.67 -25.15
CA MET A 1 2.43 13.06 -24.05
C MET A 1 2.30 11.56 -24.20
N LYS A 2 3.34 10.87 -24.68
CA LYS A 2 3.36 9.40 -24.65
C LYS A 2 4.01 9.05 -23.31
N ALA A 3 3.20 8.66 -22.34
CA ALA A 3 3.70 8.20 -21.06
C ALA A 3 4.50 6.92 -21.34
N ASN A 4 5.78 6.95 -21.01
CA ASN A 4 6.70 5.82 -21.15
C ASN A 4 6.59 4.97 -19.88
N ILE A 5 5.36 4.52 -19.58
CA ILE A 5 4.94 3.94 -18.29
C ILE A 5 5.61 2.57 -18.03
N GLY A 6 6.30 2.01 -19.01
CA GLY A 6 6.92 0.69 -18.87
C GLY A 6 8.22 0.65 -18.09
N ASN A 7 8.94 1.78 -17.93
CA ASN A 7 10.31 1.74 -17.39
C ASN A 7 10.77 3.02 -16.65
N ASP A 8 9.87 3.97 -16.41
CA ASP A 8 10.15 5.21 -15.66
C ASP A 8 9.20 5.31 -14.45
N LEU A 9 9.50 4.55 -13.42
CA LEU A 9 8.74 4.54 -12.17
C LEU A 9 8.80 5.92 -11.46
N PRO A 10 9.96 6.62 -11.39
CA PRO A 10 10.01 7.97 -10.83
C PRO A 10 9.12 8.98 -11.57
N GLY A 11 9.14 8.96 -12.91
CA GLY A 11 8.26 9.81 -13.72
C GLY A 11 6.78 9.52 -13.50
N ALA A 12 6.40 8.23 -13.41
CA ALA A 12 5.04 7.83 -13.10
C ALA A 12 4.58 8.30 -11.71
N ILE A 13 5.45 8.18 -10.70
CA ILE A 13 5.19 8.69 -9.34
C ILE A 13 4.89 10.20 -9.38
N ALA A 14 5.71 10.98 -10.06
CA ALA A 14 5.53 12.42 -10.19
C ALA A 14 4.18 12.77 -10.88
N ASP A 15 3.83 12.07 -11.96
CA ASP A 15 2.56 12.26 -12.66
C ASP A 15 1.36 11.96 -11.74
N TYR A 16 1.39 10.87 -10.98
CA TYR A 16 0.31 10.51 -10.05
C TYR A 16 0.24 11.45 -8.84
N GLN A 17 1.37 11.93 -8.32
CA GLN A 17 1.41 12.97 -7.29
C GLN A 17 0.71 14.23 -7.78
N HIS A 18 1.01 14.68 -9.00
CA HIS A 18 0.37 15.85 -9.59
C HIS A 18 -1.15 15.68 -9.75
N VAL A 19 -1.62 14.46 -10.09
CA VAL A 19 -3.06 14.18 -10.13
C VAL A 19 -3.71 14.37 -8.75
N LEU A 20 -3.03 13.98 -7.67
CA LEU A 20 -3.56 14.15 -6.30
C LEU A 20 -3.52 15.60 -5.82
N GLU A 21 -2.56 16.41 -6.26
CA GLU A 21 -2.57 17.85 -6.03
C GLU A 21 -3.83 18.51 -6.63
N LEU A 22 -4.20 18.09 -7.84
CA LEU A 22 -5.37 18.62 -8.55
C LEU A 22 -6.69 18.02 -8.05
N LYS A 23 -6.68 16.74 -7.64
CA LYS A 23 -7.85 15.96 -7.23
C LYS A 23 -7.50 15.05 -6.04
N PRO A 24 -7.54 15.57 -4.80
CA PRO A 24 -7.03 14.85 -3.63
C PRO A 24 -7.86 13.64 -3.19
N GLN A 25 -9.10 13.51 -3.65
CA GLN A 25 -10.02 12.43 -3.23
C GLN A 25 -10.01 11.21 -4.17
N GLN A 26 -8.99 11.07 -5.02
CA GLN A 26 -8.95 9.98 -6.00
C GLN A 26 -8.38 8.68 -5.40
N CYS A 27 -9.26 7.86 -4.81
CA CYS A 27 -8.89 6.63 -4.12
C CYS A 27 -8.05 5.65 -4.96
N THR A 28 -8.45 5.42 -6.21
CA THR A 28 -7.69 4.55 -7.13
C THR A 28 -6.30 5.09 -7.43
N VAL A 29 -6.17 6.41 -7.58
CA VAL A 29 -4.87 7.06 -7.83
C VAL A 29 -3.97 6.90 -6.62
N ARG A 30 -4.48 7.12 -5.40
CA ARG A 30 -3.73 6.92 -4.15
C ARG A 30 -3.19 5.49 -4.05
N ARG A 31 -4.03 4.50 -4.36
CA ARG A 31 -3.62 3.08 -4.37
C ARG A 31 -2.51 2.79 -5.38
N VAL A 32 -2.63 3.31 -6.60
CA VAL A 32 -1.61 3.11 -7.65
C VAL A 32 -0.31 3.81 -7.28
N LEU A 33 -0.37 5.05 -6.79
CA LEU A 33 0.81 5.79 -6.33
C LEU A 33 1.54 5.06 -5.21
N ALA A 34 0.81 4.58 -4.19
CA ALA A 34 1.40 3.80 -3.12
C ALA A 34 2.09 2.52 -3.63
N ASN A 35 1.48 1.82 -4.59
CA ASN A 35 2.08 0.65 -5.21
C ASN A 35 3.40 0.99 -5.94
N LEU A 36 3.43 2.10 -6.69
CA LEU A 36 4.65 2.56 -7.36
C LEU A 36 5.73 2.95 -6.34
N GLN A 37 5.35 3.62 -5.25
CA GLN A 37 6.28 3.96 -4.16
C GLN A 37 6.87 2.71 -3.52
N LEU A 38 6.08 1.64 -3.32
CA LEU A 38 6.62 0.36 -2.83
C LEU A 38 7.60 -0.28 -3.80
N GLN A 39 7.37 -0.19 -5.12
CA GLN A 39 8.30 -0.73 -6.13
C GLN A 39 9.64 0.03 -6.14
N GLU A 40 9.61 1.33 -5.85
CA GLU A 40 10.80 2.18 -5.73
C GLU A 40 11.38 2.21 -4.30
N GLU A 41 10.93 1.30 -3.42
CA GLU A 41 11.39 1.19 -2.02
C GLU A 41 11.21 2.47 -1.18
N LEU A 42 10.27 3.34 -1.58
CA LEU A 42 9.90 4.56 -0.86
C LEU A 42 8.97 4.24 0.31
N TRP A 43 9.45 3.45 1.26
CA TRP A 43 8.65 2.86 2.33
C TRP A 43 7.94 3.89 3.21
N VAL A 44 8.63 4.98 3.55
CA VAL A 44 8.09 6.06 4.39
C VAL A 44 6.96 6.79 3.66
N ASP A 45 7.17 7.16 2.40
CA ASP A 45 6.18 7.88 1.61
C ASP A 45 4.96 7.00 1.31
N ALA A 46 5.18 5.72 0.99
CA ALA A 46 4.11 4.75 0.80
C ALA A 46 3.26 4.59 2.06
N ALA A 47 3.89 4.40 3.22
CA ALA A 47 3.18 4.25 4.49
C ALA A 47 2.35 5.49 4.84
N ALA A 48 2.91 6.69 4.68
CA ALA A 48 2.20 7.95 4.95
C ALA A 48 0.99 8.12 4.02
N LEU A 49 1.16 7.84 2.72
CA LEU A 49 0.07 7.92 1.75
C LEU A 49 -1.03 6.89 2.03
N LEU A 50 -0.66 5.67 2.41
CA LEU A 50 -1.61 4.59 2.71
C LEU A 50 -2.40 4.90 3.99
N GLU A 51 -1.75 5.43 5.01
CA GLU A 51 -2.41 5.93 6.24
C GLU A 51 -3.47 6.97 5.90
N GLU A 52 -3.09 8.04 5.18
CA GLU A 52 -4.03 9.09 4.73
C GLU A 52 -5.16 8.51 3.86
N THR A 53 -4.85 7.51 3.04
CA THR A 53 -5.86 6.87 2.17
C THR A 53 -6.95 6.18 2.98
N THR A 54 -6.64 5.62 4.16
CA THR A 54 -7.68 5.03 5.02
C THR A 54 -8.66 6.07 5.57
N GLU A 55 -8.24 7.33 5.68
CA GLU A 55 -9.08 8.44 6.13
C GLU A 55 -9.88 9.07 4.97
N VAL A 56 -9.23 9.25 3.82
CA VAL A 56 -9.84 9.88 2.64
C VAL A 56 -10.78 8.94 1.90
N CYS A 57 -10.49 7.64 1.92
CA CYS A 57 -11.18 6.61 1.15
C CYS A 57 -11.67 5.43 2.01
N PRO A 58 -12.41 5.67 3.11
CA PRO A 58 -12.74 4.64 4.09
C PRO A 58 -13.70 3.55 3.58
N ALA A 59 -14.33 3.76 2.43
CA ALA A 59 -15.34 2.85 1.87
C ALA A 59 -14.93 2.23 0.53
N MET A 60 -13.66 2.34 0.12
CA MET A 60 -13.20 1.72 -1.13
C MET A 60 -13.20 0.19 -1.03
N ALA A 61 -13.60 -0.50 -2.10
CA ALA A 61 -13.68 -1.96 -2.12
C ALA A 61 -12.32 -2.64 -1.86
N GLU A 62 -11.24 -1.96 -2.24
CA GLU A 62 -9.87 -2.42 -2.10
C GLU A 62 -9.19 -1.90 -0.82
N LEU A 63 -9.95 -1.56 0.22
CA LEU A 63 -9.37 -1.12 1.49
C LEU A 63 -8.48 -2.20 2.13
N TRP A 64 -8.80 -3.49 1.93
CA TRP A 64 -7.94 -4.61 2.31
C TRP A 64 -6.54 -4.52 1.65
N ASP A 65 -6.48 -4.04 0.40
CA ASP A 65 -5.24 -3.89 -0.37
C ASP A 65 -4.39 -2.73 0.18
N ILE A 66 -5.04 -1.65 0.61
CA ILE A 66 -4.39 -0.51 1.30
C ILE A 66 -3.70 -1.00 2.58
N TYR A 67 -4.41 -1.72 3.45
CA TYR A 67 -3.82 -2.27 4.67
C TYR A 67 -2.71 -3.28 4.40
N ARG A 68 -2.84 -4.12 3.36
CA ARG A 68 -1.80 -5.08 2.97
C ARG A 68 -0.53 -4.37 2.52
N MET A 69 -0.64 -3.37 1.65
CA MET A 69 0.49 -2.56 1.19
C MET A 69 1.12 -1.78 2.35
N TRP A 70 0.31 -1.30 3.28
CA TRP A 70 0.81 -0.54 4.43
C TRP A 70 1.61 -1.44 5.36
N ALA A 71 1.12 -2.66 5.62
CA ALA A 71 1.88 -3.66 6.37
C ALA A 71 3.26 -3.92 5.75
N ILE A 72 3.35 -4.05 4.42
CA ILE A 72 4.62 -4.23 3.71
C ILE A 72 5.53 -3.01 3.91
N ALA A 73 5.02 -1.79 3.66
CA ALA A 73 5.77 -0.56 3.85
C ALA A 73 6.33 -0.41 5.27
N THR A 74 5.53 -0.78 6.27
CA THR A 74 5.88 -0.69 7.69
C THR A 74 6.85 -1.78 8.14
N TYR A 75 6.75 -2.98 7.55
CA TYR A 75 7.74 -4.04 7.77
C TYR A 75 9.14 -3.61 7.33
N TYR A 76 9.27 -2.98 6.14
CA TYR A 76 10.55 -2.45 5.68
C TYR A 76 11.07 -1.25 6.48
N GLN A 77 10.24 -0.66 7.35
CA GLN A 77 10.66 0.33 8.35
C GLN A 77 11.08 -0.29 9.69
N ALA A 78 11.19 -1.63 9.75
CA ALA A 78 11.53 -2.40 10.96
C ALA A 78 10.50 -2.28 12.10
N ASP A 79 9.22 -2.00 11.78
CA ASP A 79 8.11 -2.04 12.73
C ASP A 79 7.22 -3.26 12.46
N THR A 80 7.78 -4.45 12.69
CA THR A 80 7.14 -5.74 12.42
C THR A 80 5.87 -5.95 13.25
N ALA A 81 5.81 -5.38 14.46
CA ALA A 81 4.61 -5.44 15.30
C ALA A 81 3.43 -4.66 14.69
N ARG A 82 3.67 -3.44 14.21
CA ARG A 82 2.65 -2.66 13.51
C ARG A 82 2.30 -3.29 12.17
N ALA A 83 3.30 -3.78 11.42
CA ALA A 83 3.07 -4.48 10.17
C ALA A 83 2.13 -5.68 10.34
N LEU A 84 2.33 -6.51 11.37
CA LEU A 84 1.46 -7.64 11.67
C LEU A 84 0.03 -7.19 11.96
N THR A 85 -0.13 -6.12 12.75
CA THR A 85 -1.45 -5.55 13.06
C THR A 85 -2.17 -5.08 11.80
N LEU A 86 -1.46 -4.39 10.90
CA LEU A 86 -1.99 -3.92 9.61
C LEU A 86 -2.35 -5.10 8.69
N ALA A 87 -1.54 -6.15 8.65
CA ALA A 87 -1.82 -7.34 7.85
C ALA A 87 -3.05 -8.10 8.35
N GLN A 88 -3.28 -8.14 9.67
CA GLN A 88 -4.50 -8.70 10.26
C GLN A 88 -5.75 -7.86 9.93
N GLN A 89 -5.62 -6.53 9.90
CA GLN A 89 -6.70 -5.66 9.43
C GLN A 89 -7.01 -5.88 7.95
N ALA A 90 -5.98 -6.05 7.11
CA ALA A 90 -6.16 -6.45 5.72
C ALA A 90 -6.95 -7.75 5.64
N LEU A 91 -6.51 -8.80 6.36
CA LEU A 91 -7.12 -10.13 6.35
C LEU A 91 -8.62 -10.10 6.69
N ALA A 92 -9.02 -9.29 7.67
CA ALA A 92 -10.42 -9.13 8.06
C ALA A 92 -11.32 -8.55 6.95
N LEU A 93 -10.74 -7.78 6.02
CA LEU A 93 -11.46 -7.14 4.90
C LEU A 93 -11.29 -7.90 3.57
N THR A 94 -10.40 -8.89 3.53
CA THR A 94 -9.98 -9.53 2.28
C THR A 94 -11.09 -10.40 1.66
N PRO A 95 -11.40 -10.21 0.36
CA PRO A 95 -12.28 -11.12 -0.38
C PRO A 95 -11.71 -12.54 -0.42
N GLU A 96 -12.58 -13.56 -0.47
CA GLU A 96 -12.20 -14.99 -0.53
C GLU A 96 -11.06 -15.26 -1.53
N SER A 97 -11.18 -14.71 -2.75
CA SER A 97 -10.23 -14.94 -3.84
C SER A 97 -8.83 -14.39 -3.60
N GLN A 98 -8.66 -13.52 -2.60
CA GLN A 98 -7.38 -12.89 -2.24
C GLN A 98 -6.90 -13.31 -0.84
N ARG A 99 -7.67 -14.15 -0.13
CA ARG A 99 -7.41 -14.47 1.28
C ARG A 99 -6.05 -15.12 1.45
N GLU A 100 -5.72 -16.10 0.62
CA GLU A 100 -4.47 -16.84 0.71
C GLU A 100 -3.25 -15.90 0.67
N THR A 101 -3.26 -14.90 -0.22
CA THR A 101 -2.15 -13.93 -0.33
C THR A 101 -1.96 -13.12 0.95
N VAL A 102 -3.05 -12.76 1.64
CA VAL A 102 -2.97 -11.98 2.88
C VAL A 102 -2.64 -12.87 4.08
N GLU A 103 -3.13 -14.11 4.11
CA GLU A 103 -2.75 -15.11 5.12
C GLU A 103 -1.26 -15.41 5.07
N GLN A 104 -0.67 -15.54 3.88
CA GLN A 104 0.77 -15.73 3.71
C GLN A 104 1.57 -14.57 4.33
N LEU A 105 1.12 -13.33 4.14
CA LEU A 105 1.75 -12.16 4.76
C LEU A 105 1.64 -12.17 6.28
N VAL A 106 0.44 -12.46 6.83
CA VAL A 106 0.24 -12.56 8.29
C VAL A 106 1.12 -13.66 8.89
N ASN A 107 1.14 -14.83 8.24
CA ASN A 107 1.96 -15.96 8.67
C ASN A 107 3.44 -15.58 8.68
N PHE A 108 3.93 -14.94 7.61
CA PHE A 108 5.29 -14.42 7.54
C PHE A 108 5.56 -13.47 8.72
N LEU A 109 4.78 -12.41 8.88
CA LEU A 109 5.00 -11.38 9.92
C LEU A 109 4.85 -11.90 11.35
N SER A 110 4.17 -13.04 11.57
CA SER A 110 4.02 -13.66 12.89
C SER A 110 5.21 -14.50 13.34
N GLN A 111 6.16 -14.79 12.44
CA GLN A 111 7.29 -15.64 12.78
C GLN A 111 8.34 -14.89 13.62
N PRO A 112 8.89 -15.50 14.68
CA PRO A 112 9.86 -14.86 15.57
C PRO A 112 11.18 -14.44 14.92
N GLN A 113 11.44 -14.86 13.68
CA GLN A 113 12.71 -14.67 12.98
C GLN A 113 12.68 -13.54 11.95
N ASN A 114 11.53 -12.89 11.75
CA ASN A 114 11.45 -11.73 10.88
C ASN A 114 11.79 -10.48 11.70
N PRO A 115 12.94 -9.81 11.41
CA PRO A 115 13.39 -8.64 12.13
C PRO A 115 12.42 -7.46 12.00
#